data_AF-A0A095SFB2-F1
#
_entry.id   AF-A0A095SFB2-F1
#
_cell.length_a   1.000
_cell.length_b   1.000
_cell.length_c   1.000
_cell.angle_alpha   90.00
_cell.angle_beta   90.00
_cell.angle_gamma   90.00
#
_symmetry.space_group_name_H-M   'P 1'
#
loop_
_entity.id
_entity.type
_entity.pdbx_description
1 polymer ?
#
loop_
_entity_poly.entity_id
_entity_poly.type
_entity_poly.pdbx_seq_one_letter_code
_entity_poly.pdbx_strand_id
1 'polypeptide(L)'
;MRSLPQLFGEEVLTVLPFLAVLHLAHGPLNLSRTQSVLLAWLLSSILFGLVHLPSYNWNLLQCLVVIGSARLVLSLAYIRTKNIWVSTGAHVINDWAIFTMVLLGASASANG
;
A
#
# COMPACT_ATOMS: atom_id res chain seq x y z
N MET A 1 10.93 -11.56 9.64
CA MET A 1 9.66 -11.00 10.18
C MET A 1 9.76 -9.49 10.12
N ARG A 2 8.86 -8.80 9.41
CA ARG A 2 8.83 -7.33 9.44
C ARG A 2 8.36 -6.88 10.83
N SER A 3 9.02 -5.89 11.40
CA SER A 3 8.66 -5.39 12.74
C SER A 3 7.50 -4.39 12.67
N LEU A 4 6.73 -4.23 13.75
CA LEU A 4 5.65 -3.23 13.81
C LEU A 4 6.11 -1.81 13.42
N PRO A 5 7.30 -1.32 13.85
CA PRO A 5 7.81 -0.03 13.39
C PRO A 5 8.01 0.06 11.87
N GLN A 6 8.44 -1.03 11.22
CA GLN A 6 8.60 -1.06 9.77
C GLN A 6 7.24 -0.92 9.06
N LEU A 7 6.24 -1.69 9.47
CA LEU A 7 4.90 -1.66 8.86
C LEU A 7 4.23 -0.28 9.05
N PHE A 8 4.38 0.31 10.22
CA PHE A 8 3.95 1.69 10.46
C PHE A 8 4.71 2.68 9.55
N GLY A 9 6.01 2.50 9.38
CA GLY A 9 6.82 3.31 8.46
C GLY A 9 6.32 3.24 7.01
N GLU A 10 5.87 2.08 6.55
CA GLU A 10 5.27 1.91 5.22
C GLU A 10 3.94 2.66 5.07
N GLU A 11 3.12 2.70 6.13
CA GLU A 11 1.90 3.52 6.14
C GLU A 11 2.22 5.02 6.10
N VAL A 12 3.21 5.48 6.87
CA VAL A 12 3.67 6.88 6.83
C VAL A 12 4.21 7.24 5.44
N LEU A 13 5.03 6.37 4.86
CA LEU A 13 5.59 6.53 3.52
C LEU A 13 4.49 6.60 2.43
N THR A 14 3.32 6.00 2.66
CA THR A 14 2.18 6.10 1.74
C THR A 14 1.33 7.34 2.01
N VAL A 15 0.98 7.58 3.28
CA VAL A 15 0.03 8.63 3.68
C VAL A 15 0.59 10.02 3.41
N LEU A 16 1.89 10.25 3.59
CA LEU A 16 2.48 11.56 3.35
C LEU A 16 2.43 11.97 1.86
N PRO A 17 2.88 11.16 0.89
CA PRO A 17 2.67 11.44 -0.53
C PRO A 17 1.18 11.56 -0.89
N PHE A 18 0.31 10.72 -0.31
CA PHE A 18 -1.13 10.84 -0.53
C PHE A 18 -1.65 12.22 -0.13
N LEU A 19 -1.32 12.71 1.07
CA LEU A 19 -1.76 14.02 1.56
C LEU A 19 -1.16 15.16 0.74
N ALA A 20 0.12 15.06 0.35
CA ALA A 20 0.78 16.05 -0.48
C ALA A 20 0.07 16.18 -1.85
N VAL A 21 -0.18 15.07 -2.54
CA VAL A 21 -0.89 15.08 -3.83
C VAL A 21 -2.32 15.56 -3.65
N LEU A 22 -3.03 15.13 -2.60
CA LEU A 22 -4.39 15.56 -2.32
C LEU A 22 -4.47 17.08 -2.12
N HIS A 23 -3.54 17.66 -1.38
CA HIS A 23 -3.47 19.09 -1.13
C HIS A 23 -3.23 19.87 -2.43
N LEU A 24 -2.25 19.45 -3.24
CA LEU A 24 -1.94 20.08 -4.52
C LEU A 24 -3.10 19.96 -5.52
N ALA A 25 -3.73 18.80 -5.58
CA ALA A 25 -4.86 18.52 -6.47
C ALA A 25 -6.10 19.35 -6.12
N HIS A 26 -6.45 19.41 -4.83
CA HIS A 26 -7.68 20.07 -4.41
C HIS A 26 -7.53 21.59 -4.25
N GLY A 27 -6.33 22.07 -3.87
CA GLY A 27 -6.05 23.49 -3.71
C GLY A 27 -5.59 24.13 -5.03
N PRO A 28 -4.27 24.15 -5.31
CA PRO A 28 -3.71 24.80 -6.51
C PRO A 28 -4.33 24.37 -7.84
N LEU A 29 -4.62 23.08 -8.03
CA LEU A 29 -5.16 22.56 -9.28
C LEU A 29 -6.70 22.61 -9.36
N ASN A 30 -7.36 22.99 -8.26
CA ASN A 30 -8.82 23.14 -8.15
C ASN A 30 -9.62 21.94 -8.70
N LEU A 31 -9.10 20.73 -8.55
CA LEU A 31 -9.81 19.50 -8.94
C LEU A 31 -10.94 19.22 -7.95
N SER A 32 -11.99 18.55 -8.42
CA SER A 32 -13.05 18.07 -7.53
C SER A 32 -12.48 17.17 -6.44
N ARG A 33 -13.17 17.08 -5.30
CA ARG A 33 -12.77 16.21 -4.19
C ARG A 33 -12.52 14.77 -4.65
N THR A 34 -13.41 14.23 -5.48
CA THR A 34 -13.30 12.85 -5.99
C THR A 34 -12.07 12.70 -6.87
N GLN A 35 -11.85 13.61 -7.83
CA GLN A 35 -10.66 13.57 -8.68
C GLN A 35 -9.36 13.69 -7.86
N SER A 36 -9.34 14.57 -6.87
CA SER A 36 -8.18 14.79 -6.01
C SER A 36 -7.83 13.55 -5.18
N VAL A 37 -8.84 12.88 -4.61
CA VAL A 37 -8.65 11.62 -3.87
C VAL A 37 -8.19 10.50 -4.80
N LEU A 38 -8.79 10.36 -5.99
CA LEU A 38 -8.37 9.34 -6.96
C LEU A 38 -6.93 9.54 -7.42
N LEU A 39 -6.54 10.78 -7.72
CA LEU A 39 -5.17 11.11 -8.13
C LEU A 39 -4.17 10.82 -7.00
N ALA A 40 -4.48 11.28 -5.79
CA ALA A 40 -3.66 11.03 -4.61
C ALA A 40 -3.51 9.53 -4.31
N TRP A 41 -4.60 8.77 -4.41
CA TRP A 41 -4.63 7.33 -4.19
C TRP A 41 -3.77 6.58 -5.20
N LEU A 42 -3.88 6.92 -6.49
CA LEU A 42 -3.11 6.29 -7.54
C LEU A 42 -1.61 6.65 -7.46
N LEU A 43 -1.28 7.94 -7.35
CA LEU A 43 0.11 8.38 -7.36
C LEU A 43 0.88 7.93 -6.10
N SER A 44 0.26 7.98 -4.91
CA SER A 44 0.90 7.47 -3.70
C SER A 44 1.17 5.97 -3.78
N SER A 45 0.27 5.18 -4.38
CA SER A 45 0.46 3.74 -4.57
C SER A 45 1.54 3.41 -5.61
N ILE A 46 1.64 4.20 -6.68
CA ILE A 46 2.74 4.08 -7.66
C ILE A 46 4.07 4.40 -6.99
N LEU A 47 4.18 5.52 -6.27
CA LEU A 47 5.40 5.91 -5.56
C LEU A 47 5.82 4.83 -4.56
N PHE A 48 4.87 4.28 -3.81
CA PHE A 48 5.13 3.17 -2.89
C PHE A 48 5.69 1.95 -3.63
N GLY A 49 5.08 1.54 -4.75
CA GLY A 49 5.60 0.45 -5.58
C GLY A 49 7.02 0.71 -6.09
N LEU A 50 7.30 1.93 -6.57
CA LEU A 50 8.62 2.29 -7.10
C LEU A 50 9.73 2.25 -6.05
N VAL A 51 9.45 2.61 -4.79
CA VAL A 51 10.42 2.50 -3.68
C VAL A 51 10.88 1.05 -3.48
N HIS A 52 10.08 0.06 -3.89
CA HIS A 52 10.42 -1.35 -3.77
C HIS A 52 11.32 -1.89 -4.88
N LEU A 53 11.60 -1.13 -5.95
CA LEU A 53 12.42 -1.60 -7.08
C LEU A 53 13.74 -2.27 -6.67
N PRO A 54 14.56 -1.70 -5.75
CA PRO A 54 15.82 -2.33 -5.34
C PRO A 54 15.63 -3.68 -4.65
N SER A 55 14.48 -3.90 -3.99
CA SER A 55 14.15 -5.16 -3.31
C SER A 55 13.67 -6.26 -4.25
N TYR A 56 13.27 -5.89 -5.47
CA TYR A 56 12.69 -6.81 -6.47
C TYR A 56 13.49 -6.79 -7.78
N ASN A 57 14.81 -6.63 -7.71
CA ASN A 57 15.71 -6.66 -8.88
C ASN A 57 15.28 -5.70 -10.01
N TRP A 58 14.75 -4.53 -9.65
CA TRP A 58 14.23 -3.54 -10.60
C TRP A 58 13.08 -4.05 -11.49
N ASN A 59 12.36 -5.10 -11.07
CA ASN A 59 11.19 -5.59 -11.77
C ASN A 59 10.02 -4.60 -11.63
N LEU A 60 9.89 -3.72 -12.62
CA LEU A 60 8.86 -2.69 -12.66
C LEU A 60 7.45 -3.28 -12.66
N LEU A 61 7.23 -4.38 -13.39
CA LEU A 61 5.92 -5.01 -13.48
C LEU A 61 5.47 -5.53 -12.10
N GLN A 62 6.35 -6.23 -11.39
CA GLN A 62 6.07 -6.72 -10.04
C GLN A 62 5.81 -5.55 -9.07
N CYS A 63 6.61 -4.49 -9.15
CA CYS A 63 6.48 -3.34 -8.26
C CYS A 63 5.19 -2.55 -8.49
N LEU A 64 4.77 -2.34 -9.74
CA LEU A 64 3.56 -1.59 -10.02
C LEU A 64 2.30 -2.45 -9.92
N VAL A 65 2.32 -3.65 -10.50
CA VAL A 65 1.11 -4.49 -10.62
C VAL A 65 0.85 -5.30 -9.36
N VAL A 66 1.87 -5.83 -8.69
CA VAL A 66 1.66 -6.64 -7.48
C VAL A 66 1.70 -5.76 -6.24
N ILE A 67 2.79 -5.02 -6.04
CA ILE A 67 2.99 -4.22 -4.82
C ILE A 67 2.11 -2.97 -4.84
N GLY A 68 2.09 -2.24 -5.95
CA GLY A 68 1.27 -1.03 -6.10
C GLY A 68 -0.24 -1.32 -5.99
N SER A 69 -0.73 -2.42 -6.56
CA SER A 69 -2.15 -2.79 -6.45
C SER A 69 -2.54 -3.23 -5.03
N ALA A 70 -1.68 -3.99 -4.34
CA ALA A 70 -1.88 -4.30 -2.93
C ALA A 70 -1.99 -3.02 -2.09
N ARG A 71 -1.15 -2.02 -2.40
CA ARG A 71 -1.18 -0.71 -1.73
C ARG A 71 -2.45 0.08 -2.03
N LEU A 72 -2.99 0.02 -3.25
CA LEU A 72 -4.28 0.60 -3.57
C LEU A 72 -5.38 0.06 -2.65
N VAL A 73 -5.43 -1.26 -2.46
CA VAL A 73 -6.45 -1.88 -1.59
C VAL A 73 -6.25 -1.51 -0.12
N LEU A 74 -5.02 -1.64 0.40
CA LEU A 74 -4.73 -1.35 1.81
C LEU A 74 -5.01 0.11 2.18
N SER A 75 -4.64 1.05 1.31
CA SER A 75 -4.85 2.48 1.56
C SER A 75 -6.33 2.88 1.62
N LEU A 76 -7.26 2.03 1.17
CA LEU A 76 -8.70 2.26 1.38
C LEU A 76 -9.07 2.31 2.87
N ALA A 77 -8.37 1.56 3.73
CA ALA A 77 -8.57 1.60 5.17
C ALA A 77 -8.32 3.01 5.72
N TYR A 78 -7.20 3.64 5.34
CA TYR A 78 -6.92 5.03 5.67
C TYR A 78 -7.90 6.00 5.00
N ILE A 79 -8.20 5.83 3.71
CA ILE A 79 -9.09 6.75 2.97
C ILE A 79 -10.48 6.79 3.61
N ARG A 80 -11.00 5.65 4.08
CA ARG A 80 -12.32 5.54 4.72
C ARG A 80 -12.32 6.07 6.16
N THR A 81 -11.31 5.72 6.95
CA THR A 81 -11.32 5.96 8.40
C THR A 81 -10.56 7.20 8.84
N LYS A 82 -9.68 7.72 7.97
CA LYS A 82 -8.73 8.81 8.27
C LYS A 82 -7.83 8.51 9.48
N ASN A 83 -7.60 7.23 9.77
CA ASN A 83 -6.83 6.79 10.93
C ASN A 83 -5.69 5.86 10.48
N ILE A 84 -4.45 6.28 10.73
CA ILE A 84 -3.25 5.53 10.34
C ILE A 84 -3.12 4.20 11.10
N TRP A 85 -3.64 4.11 12.33
CA TRP A 85 -3.62 2.86 13.10
C TRP A 85 -4.54 1.81 12.51
N VAL A 86 -5.69 2.21 11.96
CA VAL A 86 -6.59 1.30 11.24
C VAL A 86 -5.91 0.77 9.98
N SER A 87 -5.23 1.64 9.22
CA SER A 87 -4.45 1.24 8.04
C SER A 87 -3.31 0.29 8.41
N THR A 88 -2.57 0.60 9.47
CA THR A 88 -1.49 -0.24 9.99
C THR A 88 -2.02 -1.61 10.42
N GLY A 89 -3.15 -1.67 11.11
CA GLY A 89 -3.81 -2.91 11.50
C GLY A 89 -4.24 -3.75 10.28
N ALA A 90 -4.85 -3.11 9.27
CA ALA A 90 -5.23 -3.77 8.03
C ALA A 90 -4.01 -4.37 7.30
N HIS A 91 -2.89 -3.64 7.29
CA HIS A 91 -1.65 -4.10 6.69
C HIS A 91 -1.05 -5.29 7.45
N VAL A 92 -1.00 -5.23 8.79
CA VAL A 92 -0.57 -6.37 9.62
C VAL A 92 -1.43 -7.62 9.33
N ILE A 93 -2.75 -7.47 9.30
CA ILE A 93 -3.68 -8.57 9.02
C ILE A 93 -3.44 -9.15 7.62
N ASN A 94 -3.24 -8.30 6.62
CA ASN A 94 -2.95 -8.72 5.26
C ASN A 94 -1.68 -9.58 5.17
N ASP A 95 -0.59 -9.15 5.81
CA ASP A 95 0.68 -9.90 5.80
C ASP A 95 0.52 -11.27 6.47
N TRP A 96 -0.20 -11.34 7.59
CA TRP A 96 -0.51 -12.62 8.26
C TRP A 96 -1.43 -13.53 7.44
N ALA A 97 -2.41 -12.97 6.73
CA ALA A 97 -3.29 -13.74 5.85
C ALA A 97 -2.49 -14.37 4.69
N ILE A 98 -1.66 -13.59 4.01
CA ILE A 98 -0.81 -14.08 2.91
C ILE A 98 0.18 -15.14 3.43
N PHE A 99 0.83 -14.87 4.57
CA PHE A 99 1.75 -15.82 5.18
C PHE A 99 1.07 -17.17 5.50
N THR A 100 -0.14 -17.12 6.07
CA THR A 100 -0.93 -18.33 6.37
C THR A 100 -1.28 -19.10 5.09
N MET A 101 -1.71 -18.40 4.03
CA MET A 101 -2.04 -19.03 2.75
C MET A 101 -0.83 -19.72 2.11
N VAL A 102 0.35 -19.08 2.15
CA VAL A 102 1.60 -19.66 1.63
C VAL A 102 1.98 -20.91 2.44
N LEU A 103 1.87 -20.88 3.77
CA LEU A 103 2.16 -22.03 4.62
C LEU A 103 1.24 -23.22 4.32
N LEU A 104 -0.08 -22.97 4.20
CA LEU A 104 -1.04 -24.01 3.86
C LEU A 104 -0.75 -24.62 2.49
N GLY A 105 -0.48 -23.79 1.48
CA GLY A 105 -0.11 -24.26 0.14
C GLY A 105 1.16 -25.12 0.15
N ALA A 106 2.20 -24.67 0.84
CA ALA A 106 3.44 -25.44 0.97
C ALA A 106 3.23 -26.79 1.68
N SER A 107 2.39 -26.82 2.73
CA SER A 107 2.07 -28.06 3.44
C SER A 107 1.26 -29.05 2.58
N ALA A 108 0.40 -28.57 1.70
CA ALA A 108 -0.35 -29.42 0.78
C ALA A 108 0.57 -30.03 -0.29
N SER A 109 1.53 -29.27 -0.82
CA SER A 109 2.53 -29.76 -1.78
C SER A 109 3.55 -30.72 -1.16
N ALA A 110 3.81 -30.66 0.15
CA ALA A 110 4.73 -31.57 0.82
C ALA A 110 4.11 -32.96 1.11
N ASN A 111 2.79 -33.07 1.08
CA ASN A 111 2.04 -34.29 1.41
C ASN A 111 1.43 -35.00 0.18
N GLY A 112 1.70 -34.52 -1.04
CA GLY A 112 1.28 -35.12 -2.30
C GLY A 112 2.47 -35.53 -3.16
#